data_AF-X1JC13-F1
#
_entry.id   AF-X1JC13-F1
#
_cell.length_a   1.000
_cell.length_b   1.000
_cell.length_c   1.000
_cell.angle_alpha   90.00
_cell.angle_beta   90.00
_cell.angle_gamma   90.00
#
_symmetry.space_group_name_H-M   'P 1'
#
loop_
_entity.id
_entity.type
_entity.pdbx_description
1 polymer ?
#
loop_
_entity_poly.entity_id
_entity_poly.type
_entity_poly.pdbx_seq_one_letter_code
_entity_poly.pdbx_strand_id
1 'polypeptide(L)' 'MRKEFKIPKKDGKEIEKPEELRLVCRKCNHDWVETRPKGYCIRYNHKGNFLVNIKDKTDVRFFKCPKCGERKNIG' A
#
# COMPACT_ATOMS: atom_id res chain seq x y z
N MET A 1 -17.12 -23.79 -2.08
CA MET A 1 -16.17 -24.21 -1.03
C MET A 1 -15.01 -23.23 -1.02
N ARG A 2 -14.94 -22.29 -0.06
CA ARG A 2 -13.81 -21.32 0.02
C ARG A 2 -12.60 -22.08 0.61
N LYS A 3 -11.50 -22.15 -0.13
CA LYS A 3 -10.26 -22.78 0.37
C LYS A 3 -9.66 -21.87 1.43
N GLU A 4 -9.61 -22.35 2.67
CA GLU A 4 -8.90 -21.70 3.76
C GLU A 4 -7.39 -21.88 3.55
N PHE A 5 -6.71 -20.79 3.22
CA PHE A 5 -5.25 -20.79 3.15
C PHE A 5 -4.69 -20.79 4.57
N LYS A 6 -4.29 -21.97 5.05
CA LYS A 6 -3.59 -22.12 6.34
C LYS A 6 -2.16 -21.63 6.19
N ILE A 7 -1.84 -20.51 6.83
CA ILE A 7 -0.47 -19.98 6.92
C ILE A 7 0.28 -20.80 7.98
N PRO A 8 1.43 -21.42 7.65
CA PRO A 8 2.20 -22.21 8.62
C PRO A 8 2.94 -21.29 9.62
N LYS A 9 2.82 -21.60 10.90
CA LYS A 9 3.48 -20.91 12.03
C LYS A 9 4.88 -21.52 12.24
N LYS A 10 5.92 -20.68 12.28
CA LYS A 10 7.25 -21.05 12.81
C LYS A 10 7.64 -20.07 13.91
N ASP A 11 7.94 -20.62 15.09
CA ASP A 11 8.77 -20.01 16.14
C ASP A 11 8.26 -18.70 16.80
N GLY A 12 6.99 -18.65 17.21
CA GLY A 12 6.50 -17.78 18.31
C GLY A 12 6.59 -16.27 18.11
N LYS A 13 7.17 -15.80 17.00
CA LYS A 13 7.10 -14.42 16.52
C LYS A 13 6.56 -14.51 15.11
N GLU A 14 5.33 -14.06 14.93
CA GLU A 14 4.78 -13.76 13.62
C GLU A 14 5.74 -12.78 12.92
N ILE A 15 6.58 -13.28 12.02
CA ILE A 15 7.23 -12.43 11.02
C ILE A 15 6.12 -12.10 10.01
N GLU A 16 5.21 -11.22 10.43
CA GLU A 16 4.16 -10.64 9.60
C GLU A 16 4.85 -9.88 8.48
N LYS A 17 4.89 -10.48 7.28
CA LYS A 17 5.48 -9.85 6.11
C LYS A 17 4.75 -8.52 5.86
N PRO A 18 5.48 -7.40 5.67
CA PRO A 18 4.86 -6.15 5.23
C PRO A 18 4.02 -6.38 3.96
N GLU A 19 2.82 -5.80 3.91
CA GLU A 19 1.94 -5.98 2.74
C GLU A 19 2.48 -5.13 1.59
N GLU A 20 2.90 -5.80 0.51
CA GLU A 20 3.41 -5.16 -0.70
C GLU A 20 2.26 -4.62 -1.56
N LEU A 21 2.35 -3.35 -1.93
CA LEU A 21 1.44 -2.68 -2.86
C LEU A 21 2.12 -2.54 -4.21
N ARG A 22 1.55 -3.16 -5.25
CA ARG A 22 1.96 -2.91 -6.63
C ARG A 22 1.19 -1.71 -7.15
N LEU A 23 1.92 -0.66 -7.52
CA LEU A 23 1.36 0.62 -7.97
C LEU A 23 1.80 0.89 -9.40
N VAL A 24 0.90 1.38 -10.23
CA VAL A 24 1.16 1.75 -11.62
C VAL A 24 0.82 3.22 -11.83
N CYS A 25 1.78 4.00 -12.30
CA CYS A 25 1.57 5.37 -12.73
C CYS A 25 0.98 5.38 -14.14
N ARG A 26 -0.32 5.68 -14.27
CA ARG A 26 -1.03 5.74 -15.56
C ARG A 26 -0.59 6.89 -16.46
N LYS A 27 0.20 7.85 -15.95
CA LYS A 27 0.76 8.95 -16.75
C LYS A 27 2.03 8.58 -17.52
N CYS A 28 2.95 7.84 -16.88
CA CYS A 28 4.24 7.47 -17.49
C CYS A 28 4.42 5.95 -17.65
N ASN A 29 3.35 5.20 -17.39
CA ASN A 29 3.27 3.74 -17.44
C ASN A 29 4.39 3.02 -16.66
N HIS A 30 4.78 3.60 -15.52
CA HIS A 30 5.80 3.04 -14.66
C HIS A 30 5.15 2.34 -13.46
N ASP A 31 5.52 1.09 -13.23
CA ASP A 31 5.13 0.29 -12.09
C ASP A 31 6.23 0.26 -11.02
N TRP A 32 5.82 0.23 -9.75
CA TRP A 32 6.73 0.04 -8.61
C TRP A 32 6.02 -0.66 -7.46
N VAL A 33 6.82 -1.11 -6.49
CA VAL A 33 6.34 -1.74 -5.25
C VAL A 33 6.56 -0.79 -4.08
N GLU A 34 5.52 -0.59 -3.28
CA GLU A 34 5.57 0.18 -2.04
C GLU A 34 5.12 -0.68 -0.86
N THR A 35 5.76 -0.53 0.29
CA THR A 35 5.39 -1.25 1.50
C THR A 35 4.25 -0.53 2.22
N ARG A 36 3.15 -1.24 2.52
CA ARG A 36 2.12 -0.75 3.44
C ARG A 36 2.48 -1.12 4.89
N PRO A 37 2.72 -0.14 5.78
CA PRO A 37 2.93 -0.45 7.19
C PRO A 37 1.64 -0.95 7.85
N LYS A 38 1.79 -1.74 8.93
CA LYS A 38 0.64 -2.20 9.73
C LYS A 38 -0.12 -1.02 10.30
N GLY A 39 -1.44 -1.09 10.28
CA GLY A 39 -2.29 -0.01 10.77
C GLY A 39 -2.47 1.14 9.77
N TYR A 40 -1.94 1.05 8.55
CA TYR A 40 -2.29 1.97 7.47
C TYR A 40 -3.32 1.35 6.54
N CYS A 41 -4.21 2.18 6.03
CA CYS A 41 -5.18 1.81 5.02
C CYS A 41 -5.08 2.74 3.80
N ILE A 42 -5.40 2.21 2.63
CA ILE A 42 -5.37 2.97 1.37
C ILE A 42 -6.68 3.75 1.25
N ARG A 43 -6.58 5.02 0.85
CA ARG A 43 -7.68 5.93 0.57
C ARG A 43 -7.43 6.71 -0.71
N TYR A 44 -8.50 7.27 -1.27
CA TYR A 44 -8.48 8.06 -2.49
C TYR A 44 -9.28 9.34 -2.30
N ASN A 45 -8.79 10.44 -2.87
CA ASN A 45 -9.55 11.69 -3.03
C ASN A 45 -9.09 12.44 -4.30
N HIS A 46 -9.59 13.65 -4.52
CA HIS A 46 -9.23 14.51 -5.66
C HIS A 46 -7.73 14.88 -5.76
N LYS A 47 -6.95 14.66 -4.69
CA LYS A 47 -5.49 14.87 -4.66
C LYS A 47 -4.70 13.61 -5.02
N GLY A 48 -5.33 12.43 -5.01
CA GLY A 48 -4.74 11.15 -5.40
C GLY A 48 -4.97 10.03 -4.39
N ASN A 49 -4.23 8.94 -4.58
CA ASN A 49 -4.20 7.80 -3.66
C ASN A 49 -3.17 8.02 -2.55
N PHE A 50 -3.51 7.62 -1.32
CA PHE A 50 -2.66 7.81 -0.15
C PHE A 50 -2.88 6.73 0.91
N LEU A 51 -1.88 6.54 1.75
CA LEU A 51 -1.96 5.81 3.00
C LEU A 51 -2.42 6.75 4.11
N VAL A 52 -3.30 6.27 4.98
CA VAL A 52 -3.66 6.94 6.23
C VAL A 52 -3.56 5.95 7.38
N ASN A 53 -2.98 6.39 8.49
CA ASN A 53 -2.91 5.59 9.71
C ASN A 53 -4.30 5.49 10.34
N ILE A 54 -4.67 4.28 10.76
CA ILE A 54 -5.98 3.98 11.35
C ILE A 54 -6.11 4.59 12.76
N LYS A 55 -4.99 4.70 13.50
CA LYS A 55 -4.94 5.30 14.84
C LYS A 55 -4.80 6.82 14.80
N ASP A 56 -4.04 7.34 13.84
CA ASP A 56 -3.82 8.77 13.64
C ASP A 56 -4.24 9.21 12.23
N LYS A 57 -5.41 9.81 12.10
CA LYS A 57 -5.94 10.25 10.80
C LYS A 57 -5.16 11.43 10.19
N THR A 58 -4.24 12.06 10.93
CA THR A 58 -3.40 13.16 10.43
C THR A 58 -2.13 12.65 9.75
N ASP A 59 -1.70 11.43 10.07
CA ASP A 59 -0.58 10.77 9.43
C ASP A 59 -1.00 10.20 8.07
N VAL A 60 -0.78 11.03 7.05
CA VAL A 60 -1.17 10.79 5.66
C VAL A 60 0.06 10.82 4.76
N ARG A 61 0.24 9.75 3.98
CA ARG A 61 1.33 9.64 2.98
C ARG A 61 0.75 9.41 1.59
N PHE A 62 0.90 10.38 0.71
CA PHE A 62 0.52 10.25 -0.69
C PHE A 62 1.46 9.34 -1.46
N PHE A 63 0.91 8.52 -2.35
CA PHE A 63 1.73 7.84 -3.34
C PHE A 63 2.23 8.87 -4.37
N LYS A 64 3.50 8.74 -4.73
CA LYS A 64 4.15 9.60 -5.72
C LYS A 64 4.95 8.71 -6.65
N CYS A 65 4.69 8.82 -7.95
CA CYS A 65 5.46 8.08 -8.94
C CYS A 65 6.95 8.46 -8.83
N PRO A 66 7.87 7.50 -8.64
CA PRO A 66 9.29 7.79 -8.50
C PRO A 66 9.91 8.29 -9.81
N LYS A 67 9.32 7.95 -10.97
CA LYS A 67 9.81 8.34 -12.29
C LYS A 67 9.38 9.75 -12.73
N CYS A 68 8.11 10.12 -12.52
CA CYS A 68 7.56 11.38 -13.05
C CYS A 68 6.94 12.31 -12.00
N GLY A 69 6.92 11.90 -10.72
CA GLY A 69 6.40 12.72 -9.62
C GLY A 69 4.88 12.87 -9.56
N GLU A 70 4.13 12.20 -10.44
CA GLU A 70 2.66 12.23 -10.47
C GLU A 70 2.05 11.59 -9.22
N ARG A 71 0.87 12.07 -8.80
CA ARG A 71 0.15 11.61 -7.60
C ARG A 71 -1.30 11.19 -7.84
N LYS A 72 -1.97 11.76 -8.85
CA LYS A 72 -3.40 11.55 -9.07
C LYS A 72 -3.72 10.25 -9.81
N ASN A 73 -2.84 9.87 -10.73
CA ASN A 73 -3.05 8.78 -11.68
C ASN A 73 -2.20 7.55 -11.31
N ILE A 74 -2.37 7.06 -10.08
CA ILE A 74 -1.67 5.88 -9.55
C ILE A 74 -2.73 4.81 -9.25
N GLY A 75 -2.57 3.59 -9.75
CA GLY A 75 -3.46 2.46 -9.44
C GLY A 75 -3.01 1.19 -10.12
#